data_AF-A0A956EV06-F1
#
_entry.id   AF-A0A956EV06-F1
#
_cell.length_a   1.000
_cell.length_b   1.000
_cell.length_c   1.000
_cell.angle_alpha   90.00
_cell.angle_beta   90.00
_cell.angle_gamma   90.00
#
_symmetry.space_group_name_H-M   'P 1'
#
loop_
_entity.id
_entity.type
_entity.pdbx_description
1 polymer ?
#
loop_
_entity_poly.entity_id
_entity_poly.type
_entity_poly.pdbx_seq_one_letter_code
_entity_poly.pdbx_strand_id
1 'polypeptide(L)'
;MSRVWGRGALARALVAPPVAALLSLACSQSEPPMPPPAPPSPRAVEHVVDTARVACQAHKQALLALNAAGGSPVNGPVRSETLGRARGEPLVWLREPKSSSTAELPSTLQKALGRAAEADRDDPKIWNRRRIAGLLRTFPREKNGLRQLLLREGYVYSKSPLVALALTFELKLEALFDEERLTLQRGASRYELLSKGSGRSRHYEYQNGPLAGERAELLFGDWVGLSQPEAPGDPVALDFSPLAHEYGAERIQLTRLTTQGSLAKLRLGAEWFNAVLKHDAAGRVSMDCLDEDVERRALAAKLRQSGAWKRTALAHLRGSVDAMLRDGLRFDRPRGEEGPDRDGELRPVWYSAYRFGQSYFRVDETSYAVFAPDGTPTPPQVCVDFVLESFERASGTWFTPKSGTRERKPGGLDFNTYGIKNRRGVLALEDFGFEHPELFEGVRFKDEERIPFAKRQEFFGYLESHADEFAPGDIVAIRGVKGDGRVHQHAILLERTDPLTGFAYGLADQMSKPRRRTWEGIMAEAPRRSLYFRLRLKPEVLKKLAGEAVVAAAHAASP
;
A
#
# COMPACT_ATOMS: atom_id res chain seq x y z
N MET A 1 18.45 47.13 25.92
CA MET A 1 18.08 46.10 26.92
C MET A 1 18.35 44.74 26.29
N SER A 2 19.19 43.81 26.74
CA SER A 2 20.04 43.67 27.92
C SER A 2 21.18 42.67 27.60
N ARG A 3 22.39 43.04 28.03
CA ARG A 3 23.54 42.23 28.53
C ARG A 3 24.16 41.09 27.70
N VAL A 4 25.31 41.47 27.10
CA VAL A 4 26.65 40.84 27.07
C VAL A 4 26.92 39.71 28.09
N TRP A 5 27.34 38.55 27.61
CA TRP A 5 28.26 37.54 28.20
C TRP A 5 28.92 36.84 26.99
N GLY A 6 30.21 36.51 26.86
CA GLY A 6 31.34 36.40 27.78
C GLY A 6 32.20 35.24 27.24
N ARG A 7 33.29 35.54 26.51
CA ARG A 7 34.24 34.55 25.98
C ARG A 7 35.08 33.99 27.14
N GLY A 8 35.13 32.67 27.28
CA GLY A 8 36.04 31.96 28.18
C GLY A 8 36.79 30.88 27.41
N ALA A 9 38.07 31.13 27.13
CA ALA A 9 39.04 30.14 26.68
C ALA A 9 39.71 29.53 27.92
N LEU A 10 39.88 28.20 27.95
CA LEU A 10 40.85 27.54 28.82
C LEU A 10 41.32 26.26 28.14
N ALA A 11 42.57 26.32 27.68
CA ALA A 11 43.36 25.18 27.26
C ALA A 11 43.77 24.36 28.48
N ARG A 12 43.80 23.03 28.34
CA ARG A 12 44.72 22.18 29.10
C ARG A 12 45.04 20.94 28.29
N ALA A 13 46.28 20.91 27.81
CA ALA A 13 46.97 19.74 27.31
C ALA A 13 47.24 18.77 28.47
N LEU A 14 47.09 17.47 28.21
CA LEU A 14 47.73 16.42 29.00
C LEU A 14 48.28 15.36 28.04
N VAL A 15 49.60 15.22 28.13
CA VAL A 15 50.52 14.31 27.45
C VAL A 15 50.75 13.10 28.35
N ALA A 16 50.80 11.89 27.77
CA ALA A 16 51.66 10.74 28.15
C ALA A 16 51.13 9.44 27.51
N PRO A 17 51.91 8.34 27.44
CA PRO A 17 53.34 8.20 27.13
C PRO A 17 53.59 7.11 26.03
N PRO A 18 54.84 6.95 25.52
CA PRO A 18 55.19 5.90 24.58
C PRO A 18 55.51 4.59 25.33
N VAL A 19 54.95 3.46 24.88
CA VAL A 19 55.34 2.14 25.39
C VAL A 19 56.57 1.67 24.62
N ALA A 20 57.63 1.45 25.39
CA ALA A 20 58.96 1.05 24.98
C ALA A 20 59.00 -0.35 24.37
N ALA A 21 59.78 -0.46 23.30
CA ALA A 21 60.23 -1.72 22.70
C ALA A 21 61.29 -2.37 23.61
N LEU A 22 61.09 -3.64 23.93
CA LEU A 22 62.09 -4.49 24.56
C LEU A 22 62.89 -5.22 23.47
N LEU A 23 64.18 -4.87 23.41
CA LEU A 23 65.25 -5.54 22.70
C LEU A 23 65.63 -6.81 23.45
N SER A 24 65.50 -7.97 22.81
CA SER A 24 66.19 -9.20 23.17
C SER A 24 67.28 -9.48 22.15
N LEU A 25 68.54 -9.33 22.57
CA LEU A 25 69.71 -9.87 21.90
C LEU A 25 69.70 -11.39 22.02
N ALA A 26 69.74 -12.09 20.89
CA ALA A 26 70.10 -13.49 20.82
C ALA A 26 71.21 -13.67 19.77
N CYS A 27 72.22 -14.46 20.15
CA CYS A 27 73.49 -14.63 19.47
C CYS A 27 73.38 -15.16 18.04
N SER A 28 74.23 -14.58 17.20
CA SER A 28 74.52 -14.93 15.81
C SER A 28 75.23 -16.28 15.72
N GLN A 29 74.64 -17.22 14.97
CA GLN A 29 75.39 -18.25 14.23
C GLN A 29 75.13 -17.99 12.74
N SER A 30 76.20 -17.72 12.01
CA SER A 30 76.18 -17.42 10.59
C SER A 30 76.00 -18.69 9.76
N GLU A 31 74.79 -18.90 9.23
CA GLU A 31 74.57 -19.84 8.13
C GLU A 31 75.02 -19.21 6.80
N PRO A 32 75.58 -20.01 5.86
CA PRO A 32 76.01 -19.53 4.56
C PRO A 32 74.82 -18.95 3.76
N PRO A 33 75.05 -17.92 2.92
CA PRO A 33 73.98 -17.22 2.21
C PRO A 33 73.18 -18.17 1.33
N MET A 34 71.91 -18.40 1.69
CA MET A 34 70.96 -19.04 0.80
C MET A 34 70.77 -18.16 -0.45
N PRO A 35 70.68 -18.76 -1.65
CA PRO A 35 70.34 -18.02 -2.86
C PRO A 35 69.02 -17.27 -2.64
N PRO A 36 68.86 -16.05 -3.21
CA PRO A 36 67.64 -15.27 -3.06
C PRO A 36 66.44 -16.14 -3.46
N PRO A 37 65.36 -16.17 -2.65
CA PRO A 37 64.16 -16.91 -3.02
C PRO A 37 63.71 -16.42 -4.39
N ALA A 38 63.49 -17.37 -5.30
CA ALA A 38 62.95 -17.06 -6.61
C ALA A 38 61.71 -16.16 -6.44
N PRO A 39 61.57 -15.07 -7.22
CA PRO A 39 60.40 -14.23 -7.14
C PRO A 39 59.17 -15.12 -7.22
N PRO A 40 58.17 -14.96 -6.32
CA PRO A 40 56.99 -15.81 -6.33
C PRO A 40 56.43 -15.76 -7.74
N SER A 41 56.40 -16.93 -8.41
CA SER A 41 55.76 -17.04 -9.72
C SER A 41 54.40 -16.38 -9.59
N PRO A 42 54.04 -15.43 -10.48
CA PRO A 42 52.75 -14.76 -10.41
C PRO A 42 51.69 -15.86 -10.34
N ARG A 43 51.07 -16.03 -9.17
CA ARG A 43 49.97 -16.97 -9.00
C ARG A 43 48.96 -16.55 -10.04
N ALA A 44 48.74 -17.39 -11.05
CA ALA A 44 47.70 -17.21 -12.02
C ALA A 44 46.42 -17.01 -11.21
N VAL A 45 45.90 -15.78 -11.23
CA VAL A 45 44.60 -15.49 -10.64
C VAL A 45 43.63 -16.25 -11.53
N GLU A 46 43.23 -17.44 -11.11
CA GLU A 46 42.15 -18.16 -11.76
C GLU A 46 40.92 -17.25 -11.70
N HIS A 47 40.56 -16.70 -12.86
CA HIS A 47 39.30 -15.99 -13.03
C HIS A 47 38.18 -17.00 -12.84
N VAL A 48 37.67 -17.08 -11.61
CA VAL A 48 36.46 -17.87 -11.31
C VAL A 48 35.32 -17.27 -12.12
N VAL A 49 34.93 -17.95 -13.20
CA VAL A 49 33.83 -17.52 -14.06
C VAL A 49 32.54 -17.60 -13.27
N ASP A 50 31.87 -16.45 -13.12
CA ASP A 50 30.57 -16.35 -12.47
C ASP A 50 29.47 -16.92 -13.39
N THR A 51 29.28 -18.24 -13.32
CA THR A 51 28.31 -18.98 -14.15
C THR A 51 26.87 -18.49 -13.96
N ALA A 52 26.50 -18.07 -12.75
CA ALA A 52 25.18 -17.52 -12.47
C ALA A 52 24.95 -16.18 -13.19
N ARG A 53 25.98 -15.31 -13.25
CA ARG A 53 25.91 -14.07 -14.02
C ARG A 53 25.83 -14.35 -15.52
N VAL A 54 26.62 -15.30 -16.02
CA VAL A 54 26.59 -15.68 -17.44
C VAL A 54 25.19 -16.19 -17.84
N ALA A 55 24.58 -17.06 -17.03
CA ALA A 55 23.21 -17.53 -17.27
C ALA A 55 22.19 -16.38 -17.25
N CYS A 56 22.31 -15.47 -16.28
CA CYS A 56 21.43 -14.31 -16.19
C CYS A 56 21.57 -13.37 -17.41
N GLN A 57 22.81 -13.17 -17.87
CA GLN A 57 23.10 -12.39 -19.08
C GLN A 57 22.52 -13.03 -20.33
N ALA A 58 22.60 -14.36 -20.47
CA ALA A 58 21.97 -15.07 -21.58
C ALA A 58 20.45 -14.84 -21.61
N HIS A 59 19.78 -14.92 -20.45
CA HIS A 59 18.34 -14.63 -20.37
C HIS A 59 18.03 -13.15 -20.66
N LYS A 60 18.84 -12.22 -20.14
CA LYS A 60 18.75 -10.79 -20.48
C LYS A 60 18.85 -10.56 -21.98
N GLN A 61 19.81 -11.20 -22.67
CA GLN A 61 19.97 -11.10 -24.12
C GLN A 61 18.77 -11.69 -24.87
N ALA A 62 18.22 -12.81 -24.40
CA ALA A 62 17.00 -13.38 -24.96
C ALA A 62 15.82 -12.37 -24.88
N LEU A 63 15.61 -11.73 -23.73
CA LEU A 63 14.58 -10.69 -23.59
C LEU A 63 14.85 -9.44 -24.44
N LEU A 64 16.12 -9.05 -24.61
CA LEU A 64 16.52 -7.97 -25.50
C LEU A 64 16.22 -8.27 -26.98
N ALA A 65 16.26 -9.55 -27.37
CA ALA A 65 15.94 -9.99 -28.72
C ALA A 65 14.43 -10.07 -29.01
N LEU A 66 13.58 -10.23 -27.98
CA LEU A 66 12.12 -10.21 -28.13
C LEU A 66 11.60 -8.82 -28.48
N ASN A 67 10.45 -8.74 -29.16
CA ASN A 67 9.77 -7.46 -29.36
C ASN A 67 9.41 -6.84 -28.00
N ALA A 68 9.74 -5.57 -27.82
CA ALA A 68 9.25 -4.81 -26.69
C ALA A 68 7.71 -4.79 -26.77
N ALA A 69 7.06 -5.12 -25.65
CA ALA A 69 5.63 -4.98 -25.56
C ALA A 69 5.29 -3.49 -25.81
N GLY A 70 4.34 -3.24 -26.70
CA GLY A 70 3.75 -1.92 -26.93
C GLY A 70 2.92 -1.43 -25.74
N GLY A 71 3.01 -2.14 -24.60
CA GLY A 71 2.59 -1.72 -23.28
C GLY A 71 3.24 -0.39 -23.03
N SER A 72 2.54 0.64 -23.46
CA SER A 72 2.94 1.98 -23.14
C SER A 72 2.91 2.03 -21.61
N PRO A 73 3.73 2.89 -21.02
CA PRO A 73 3.42 3.37 -19.69
C PRO A 73 1.93 3.68 -19.54
N VAL A 74 1.18 3.98 -20.65
CA VAL A 74 -0.25 4.26 -20.99
C VAL A 74 -0.99 5.06 -19.96
N ASN A 75 -0.82 4.69 -18.71
CA ASN A 75 -0.94 5.57 -17.59
C ASN A 75 0.34 6.36 -17.28
N GLY A 76 1.43 6.36 -18.06
CA GLY A 76 2.70 7.00 -17.67
C GLY A 76 2.54 8.42 -17.10
N PRO A 77 1.78 9.30 -17.77
CA PRO A 77 1.46 10.62 -17.25
C PRO A 77 0.24 10.67 -16.32
N VAL A 78 -0.65 9.67 -16.34
CA VAL A 78 -1.96 9.69 -15.64
C VAL A 78 -2.13 8.57 -14.61
N ARG A 79 -1.09 7.80 -14.28
CA ARG A 79 -1.11 6.61 -13.41
C ARG A 79 -1.39 7.01 -12.00
N SER A 80 -0.64 8.00 -11.53
CA SER A 80 -0.83 8.63 -10.23
C SER A 80 -2.25 9.20 -10.12
N GLU A 81 -2.78 9.82 -11.18
CA GLU A 81 -4.16 10.31 -11.19
C GLU A 81 -5.20 9.18 -11.17
N THR A 82 -5.04 8.13 -11.99
CA THR A 82 -5.94 6.97 -12.01
C THR A 82 -5.94 6.26 -10.67
N LEU A 83 -4.78 5.95 -10.10
CA LEU A 83 -4.64 5.31 -8.79
C LEU A 83 -5.10 6.23 -7.64
N GLY A 84 -4.95 7.54 -7.79
CA GLY A 84 -5.45 8.53 -6.85
C GLY A 84 -6.97 8.68 -6.86
N ARG A 85 -7.64 8.22 -7.92
CA ARG A 85 -9.10 8.35 -8.10
C ARG A 85 -9.83 7.02 -7.97
N ALA A 86 -9.47 6.05 -8.79
CA ALA A 86 -10.12 4.76 -8.91
C ALA A 86 -9.47 3.73 -7.98
N ARG A 87 -10.28 2.99 -7.22
CA ARG A 87 -9.78 1.91 -6.36
C ARG A 87 -9.29 0.77 -7.25
N GLY A 88 -8.08 0.25 -7.03
CA GLY A 88 -7.51 -0.83 -7.83
C GLY A 88 -6.08 -1.14 -7.45
N GLU A 89 -5.51 -2.15 -8.11
CA GLU A 89 -4.09 -2.48 -7.97
C GLU A 89 -3.24 -1.74 -9.03
N PRO A 90 -1.95 -1.47 -8.74
CA PRO A 90 -1.08 -0.70 -9.61
C PRO A 90 -0.54 -1.58 -10.75
N LEU A 91 -1.43 -2.06 -11.62
CA LEU A 91 -1.08 -2.95 -12.72
C LEU A 91 -0.33 -2.23 -13.84
N VAL A 92 0.58 -2.94 -14.50
CA VAL A 92 1.27 -2.49 -15.72
C VAL A 92 0.69 -3.23 -16.91
N TRP A 93 0.12 -2.50 -17.87
CA TRP A 93 -0.54 -3.09 -19.03
C TRP A 93 0.48 -3.42 -20.13
N LEU A 94 0.57 -4.69 -20.54
CA LEU A 94 1.39 -5.14 -21.68
C LEU A 94 0.85 -4.64 -23.02
N ARG A 95 -0.45 -4.38 -23.06
CA ARG A 95 -1.18 -3.70 -24.13
C ARG A 95 -2.50 -3.22 -23.55
N GLU A 96 -3.15 -2.32 -24.26
CA GLU A 96 -4.53 -1.97 -23.95
C GLU A 96 -5.46 -3.20 -24.12
N PRO A 97 -6.35 -3.49 -23.14
CA PRO A 97 -7.39 -4.49 -23.31
C PRO A 97 -8.36 -4.08 -24.42
N LYS A 98 -8.70 -5.03 -25.30
CA LYS A 98 -9.55 -4.74 -26.47
C LYS A 98 -11.00 -4.48 -26.04
N SER A 99 -11.62 -3.49 -26.67
CA SER A 99 -13.06 -3.27 -26.55
C SER A 99 -13.83 -4.24 -27.44
N SER A 100 -14.97 -4.76 -26.97
CA SER A 100 -15.89 -5.49 -27.85
C SER A 100 -16.46 -4.56 -28.92
N SER A 101 -16.72 -5.11 -30.12
CA SER A 101 -17.30 -4.34 -31.21
C SER A 101 -18.69 -3.84 -30.82
N THR A 102 -18.99 -2.58 -31.09
CA THR A 102 -20.33 -2.03 -30.84
C THR A 102 -21.39 -2.67 -31.74
N ALA A 103 -20.99 -3.22 -32.89
CA ALA A 103 -21.87 -3.95 -33.79
C ALA A 103 -22.39 -5.28 -33.21
N GLU A 104 -21.68 -5.84 -32.23
CA GLU A 104 -22.05 -7.10 -31.55
C GLU A 104 -23.04 -6.88 -30.39
N LEU A 105 -23.28 -5.62 -30.00
CA LEU A 105 -24.17 -5.30 -28.89
C LEU A 105 -25.65 -5.51 -29.27
N PRO A 106 -26.55 -5.78 -28.31
CA PRO A 106 -27.99 -5.77 -28.55
C PRO A 106 -28.45 -4.46 -29.20
N SER A 107 -29.36 -4.53 -30.18
CA SER A 107 -29.82 -3.35 -30.93
C SER A 107 -30.48 -2.29 -30.02
N THR A 108 -31.06 -2.70 -28.89
CA THR A 108 -31.58 -1.83 -27.84
C THR A 108 -30.48 -0.96 -27.22
N LEU A 109 -29.35 -1.57 -26.85
CA LEU A 109 -28.17 -0.88 -26.33
C LEU A 109 -27.50 -0.02 -27.40
N GLN A 110 -27.36 -0.52 -28.63
CA GLN A 110 -26.82 0.27 -29.74
C GLN A 110 -27.61 1.58 -29.94
N LYS A 111 -28.95 1.49 -29.99
CA LYS A 111 -29.84 2.66 -30.11
C LYS A 111 -29.72 3.61 -28.92
N ALA A 112 -29.62 3.08 -27.71
CA ALA A 112 -29.50 3.88 -26.49
C ALA A 112 -28.16 4.62 -26.39
N LEU A 113 -27.11 4.02 -26.94
CA LEU A 113 -25.80 4.65 -27.07
C LEU A 113 -25.82 5.74 -28.15
N GLY A 114 -26.55 5.54 -29.26
CA GLY A 114 -26.59 6.52 -30.34
C GLY A 114 -25.18 6.92 -30.79
N ARG A 115 -24.92 8.22 -30.97
CA ARG A 115 -23.56 8.73 -31.28
C ARG A 115 -22.51 8.45 -30.20
N ALA A 116 -22.90 8.14 -28.96
CA ALA A 116 -21.96 7.74 -27.93
C ALA A 116 -21.35 6.34 -28.16
N ALA A 117 -21.97 5.52 -29.03
CA ALA A 117 -21.38 4.26 -29.48
C ALA A 117 -20.18 4.48 -30.42
N GLU A 118 -20.18 5.58 -31.16
CA GLU A 118 -19.12 5.99 -32.09
C GLU A 118 -18.05 6.86 -31.40
N ALA A 119 -18.34 7.36 -30.21
CA ALA A 119 -17.47 8.25 -29.47
C ALA A 119 -16.38 7.49 -28.69
N ASP A 120 -15.32 8.23 -28.34
CA ASP A 120 -14.21 7.74 -27.53
C ASP A 120 -14.72 7.19 -26.18
N ARG A 121 -14.51 5.87 -25.94
CA ARG A 121 -14.89 5.18 -24.69
C ARG A 121 -14.13 5.71 -23.47
N ASP A 122 -13.12 6.55 -23.67
CA ASP A 122 -12.37 7.21 -22.63
C ASP A 122 -12.77 8.70 -22.45
N ASP A 123 -13.73 9.26 -23.22
CA ASP A 123 -14.19 10.64 -23.03
C ASP A 123 -15.06 10.77 -21.76
N PRO A 124 -14.59 11.47 -20.71
CA PRO A 124 -15.32 11.61 -19.47
C PRO A 124 -16.58 12.48 -19.58
N LYS A 125 -16.73 13.30 -20.64
CA LYS A 125 -17.99 14.04 -20.88
C LYS A 125 -19.12 13.09 -21.21
N ILE A 126 -18.80 11.98 -21.88
CA ILE A 126 -19.75 10.96 -22.33
C ILE A 126 -19.87 9.87 -21.26
N TRP A 127 -18.76 9.28 -20.86
CA TRP A 127 -18.68 8.12 -19.97
C TRP A 127 -18.50 8.52 -18.50
N ASN A 128 -19.40 9.36 -18.01
CA ASN A 128 -19.44 9.75 -16.60
C ASN A 128 -20.32 8.82 -15.75
N ARG A 129 -20.26 9.01 -14.43
CA ARG A 129 -21.04 8.26 -13.43
C ARG A 129 -22.53 8.21 -13.73
N ARG A 130 -23.15 9.35 -14.07
CA ARG A 130 -24.59 9.43 -14.36
C ARG A 130 -24.96 8.58 -15.58
N ARG A 131 -24.12 8.60 -16.63
CA ARG A 131 -24.35 7.81 -17.85
C ARG A 131 -24.23 6.31 -17.56
N ILE A 132 -23.17 5.87 -16.88
CA ILE A 132 -22.98 4.46 -16.53
C ILE A 132 -24.12 3.97 -15.62
N ALA A 133 -24.44 4.70 -14.55
CA ALA A 133 -25.57 4.36 -13.67
C ALA A 133 -26.91 4.32 -14.42
N GLY A 134 -27.11 5.25 -15.36
CA GLY A 134 -28.28 5.28 -16.24
C GLY A 134 -28.40 4.02 -17.09
N LEU A 135 -27.31 3.58 -17.72
CA LEU A 135 -27.28 2.36 -18.52
C LEU A 135 -27.62 1.11 -17.69
N LEU A 136 -26.97 0.96 -16.52
CA LEU A 136 -27.23 -0.17 -15.61
C LEU A 136 -28.70 -0.22 -15.15
N ARG A 137 -29.32 0.94 -14.91
CA ARG A 137 -30.73 1.04 -14.49
C ARG A 137 -31.71 0.80 -15.62
N THR A 138 -31.41 1.28 -16.83
CA THR A 138 -32.31 1.17 -17.99
C THR A 138 -32.26 -0.22 -18.62
N PHE A 139 -31.11 -0.89 -18.58
CA PHE A 139 -30.89 -2.19 -19.23
C PHE A 139 -30.53 -3.32 -18.27
N PRO A 140 -31.26 -3.51 -17.14
CA PRO A 140 -30.86 -4.48 -16.11
C PRO A 140 -30.93 -5.94 -16.57
N ARG A 141 -31.62 -6.21 -17.69
CA ARG A 141 -31.73 -7.54 -18.32
C ARG A 141 -30.71 -7.80 -19.41
N GLU A 142 -30.02 -6.76 -19.91
CA GLU A 142 -29.05 -6.87 -21.01
C GLU A 142 -27.62 -7.08 -20.48
N LYS A 143 -27.46 -7.99 -19.51
CA LYS A 143 -26.20 -8.15 -18.77
C LYS A 143 -25.01 -8.45 -19.66
N ASN A 144 -25.18 -9.34 -20.65
CA ASN A 144 -24.12 -9.66 -21.61
C ASN A 144 -23.70 -8.42 -22.42
N GLY A 145 -24.67 -7.67 -22.96
CA GLY A 145 -24.38 -6.43 -23.68
C GLY A 145 -23.72 -5.37 -22.79
N LEU A 146 -24.12 -5.24 -21.52
CA LEU A 146 -23.46 -4.35 -20.56
C LEU A 146 -22.01 -4.78 -20.27
N ARG A 147 -21.72 -6.09 -20.17
CA ARG A 147 -20.34 -6.60 -20.03
C ARG A 147 -19.48 -6.22 -21.24
N GLN A 148 -19.94 -6.51 -22.45
CA GLN A 148 -19.22 -6.17 -23.70
C GLN A 148 -18.99 -4.66 -23.87
N LEU A 149 -19.92 -3.86 -23.36
CA LEU A 149 -19.84 -2.41 -23.43
C LEU A 149 -18.88 -1.82 -22.39
N LEU A 150 -18.99 -2.25 -21.13
CA LEU A 150 -18.36 -1.60 -19.98
C LEU A 150 -17.05 -2.28 -19.53
N LEU A 151 -16.84 -3.54 -19.90
CA LEU A 151 -15.59 -4.27 -19.69
C LEU A 151 -14.82 -4.40 -21.01
N ARG A 152 -13.49 -4.46 -20.93
CA ARG A 152 -12.60 -4.64 -22.09
C ARG A 152 -11.83 -5.94 -21.94
N GLU A 153 -12.11 -6.95 -22.77
CA GLU A 153 -11.61 -8.32 -22.60
C GLU A 153 -11.84 -8.86 -21.17
N GLY A 154 -12.96 -8.47 -20.54
CA GLY A 154 -13.30 -8.84 -19.15
C GLY A 154 -12.66 -7.94 -18.07
N TYR A 155 -11.80 -6.98 -18.44
CA TYR A 155 -11.17 -6.05 -17.50
C TYR A 155 -12.00 -4.80 -17.25
N VAL A 156 -11.98 -4.34 -16.00
CA VAL A 156 -12.41 -2.98 -15.62
C VAL A 156 -11.28 -2.02 -15.98
N TYR A 157 -11.37 -1.38 -17.14
CA TYR A 157 -10.29 -0.56 -17.70
C TYR A 157 -10.80 0.71 -18.40
N SER A 158 -10.04 1.80 -18.25
CA SER A 158 -10.13 3.00 -19.06
C SER A 158 -8.79 3.75 -19.01
N LYS A 159 -8.45 4.46 -20.09
CA LYS A 159 -7.31 5.39 -20.10
C LYS A 159 -7.59 6.68 -19.34
N SER A 160 -8.87 7.02 -19.18
CA SER A 160 -9.31 8.24 -18.52
C SER A 160 -9.48 8.01 -17.02
N PRO A 161 -8.75 8.74 -16.16
CA PRO A 161 -8.88 8.60 -14.70
C PRO A 161 -10.31 8.82 -14.20
N LEU A 162 -11.06 9.71 -14.85
CA LEU A 162 -12.45 10.02 -14.49
C LEU A 162 -13.43 8.92 -14.90
N VAL A 163 -13.22 8.29 -16.06
CA VAL A 163 -14.03 7.14 -16.48
C VAL A 163 -13.67 5.91 -15.63
N ALA A 164 -12.39 5.68 -15.32
CA ALA A 164 -11.96 4.64 -14.38
C ALA A 164 -12.62 4.79 -13.00
N LEU A 165 -12.66 6.03 -12.46
CA LEU A 165 -13.41 6.34 -11.24
C LEU A 165 -14.90 6.01 -11.39
N ALA A 166 -15.52 6.38 -12.51
CA ALA A 166 -16.93 6.13 -12.74
C ALA A 166 -17.25 4.63 -12.80
N LEU A 167 -16.42 3.84 -13.48
CA LEU A 167 -16.55 2.38 -13.56
C LEU A 167 -16.45 1.75 -12.16
N THR A 168 -15.41 2.07 -11.40
CA THR A 168 -15.20 1.49 -10.05
C THR A 168 -16.22 1.93 -9.00
N PHE A 169 -16.96 3.01 -9.26
CA PHE A 169 -18.03 3.47 -8.37
C PHE A 169 -19.38 2.83 -8.71
N GLU A 170 -19.71 2.77 -10.00
CA GLU A 170 -21.06 2.41 -10.45
C GLU A 170 -21.20 0.91 -10.77
N LEU A 171 -20.12 0.24 -11.21
CA LEU A 171 -20.19 -1.17 -11.57
C LEU A 171 -20.29 -2.08 -10.34
N LYS A 172 -21.22 -3.03 -10.40
CA LYS A 172 -21.37 -4.12 -9.44
C LYS A 172 -21.48 -5.43 -10.19
N LEU A 173 -20.96 -6.51 -9.61
CA LEU A 173 -20.97 -7.83 -10.25
C LEU A 173 -22.41 -8.28 -10.57
N GLU A 174 -23.35 -8.11 -9.64
CA GLU A 174 -24.76 -8.48 -9.84
C GLU A 174 -25.49 -7.67 -10.93
N ALA A 175 -24.94 -6.51 -11.32
CA ALA A 175 -25.48 -5.71 -12.43
C ALA A 175 -24.98 -6.23 -13.80
N LEU A 176 -23.88 -6.98 -13.81
CA LEU A 176 -23.21 -7.46 -15.02
C LEU A 176 -23.32 -8.98 -15.23
N PHE A 177 -23.58 -9.74 -14.18
CA PHE A 177 -23.56 -11.21 -14.21
C PHE A 177 -24.80 -11.82 -13.56
N ASP A 178 -25.28 -12.93 -14.12
CA ASP A 178 -26.36 -13.77 -13.58
C ASP A 178 -25.93 -15.20 -13.30
N GLU A 179 -24.68 -15.53 -13.55
CA GLU A 179 -24.10 -16.84 -13.36
C GLU A 179 -23.90 -17.14 -11.87
N GLU A 180 -24.06 -18.40 -11.47
CA GLU A 180 -23.90 -18.78 -10.06
C GLU A 180 -22.45 -18.58 -9.59
N ARG A 181 -21.49 -18.87 -10.46
CA ARG A 181 -20.06 -18.85 -10.16
C ARG A 181 -19.30 -17.97 -11.14
N LEU A 182 -18.43 -17.11 -10.61
CA LEU A 182 -17.52 -16.28 -11.40
C LEU A 182 -16.08 -16.51 -10.98
N THR A 183 -15.15 -16.21 -11.89
CA THR A 183 -13.73 -16.04 -11.54
C THR A 183 -13.39 -14.56 -11.58
N LEU A 184 -12.75 -14.07 -10.51
CA LEU A 184 -12.20 -12.71 -10.45
C LEU A 184 -10.70 -12.78 -10.28
N GLN A 185 -9.95 -12.09 -11.14
CA GLN A 185 -8.53 -11.92 -11.01
C GLN A 185 -8.23 -10.46 -10.63
N ARG A 186 -7.52 -10.27 -9.53
CA ARG A 186 -7.08 -8.98 -9.00
C ARG A 186 -5.57 -9.02 -8.82
N GLY A 187 -4.85 -8.31 -9.69
CA GLY A 187 -3.40 -8.44 -9.79
C GLY A 187 -3.00 -9.90 -9.99
N ALA A 188 -2.05 -10.36 -9.19
CA ALA A 188 -1.58 -11.75 -9.23
C ALA A 188 -2.53 -12.78 -8.57
N SER A 189 -3.61 -12.33 -7.91
CA SER A 189 -4.50 -13.21 -7.15
C SER A 189 -5.74 -13.58 -7.96
N ARG A 190 -6.13 -14.86 -7.90
CA ARG A 190 -7.37 -15.35 -8.51
C ARG A 190 -8.32 -15.86 -7.43
N TYR A 191 -9.58 -15.45 -7.56
CA TYR A 191 -10.65 -15.75 -6.63
C TYR A 191 -11.81 -16.43 -7.34
N GLU A 192 -12.39 -17.41 -6.67
CA GLU A 192 -13.68 -17.97 -7.02
C GLU A 192 -14.77 -17.20 -6.28
N LEU A 193 -15.80 -16.78 -7.00
CA LEU A 193 -16.93 -16.05 -6.45
C LEU A 193 -18.20 -16.88 -6.57
N LEU A 194 -19.02 -16.88 -5.54
CA LEU A 194 -20.34 -17.51 -5.53
C LEU A 194 -21.43 -16.47 -5.35
N SER A 195 -22.47 -16.56 -6.15
CA SER A 195 -23.66 -15.75 -6.00
C SER A 195 -24.42 -16.11 -4.72
N LYS A 196 -24.82 -15.10 -3.97
CA LYS A 196 -25.64 -15.19 -2.75
C LYS A 196 -26.86 -14.29 -2.87
N GLY A 197 -27.95 -14.68 -2.19
CA GLY A 197 -29.22 -13.97 -2.27
C GLY A 197 -29.96 -14.17 -3.60
N SER A 198 -31.05 -13.45 -3.80
CA SER A 198 -31.87 -13.53 -5.01
C SER A 198 -32.47 -12.18 -5.38
N GLY A 199 -32.78 -11.99 -6.67
CA GLY A 199 -33.36 -10.73 -7.17
C GLY A 199 -32.52 -9.51 -6.78
N ARG A 200 -33.10 -8.59 -5.98
CA ARG A 200 -32.45 -7.34 -5.57
C ARG A 200 -31.41 -7.49 -4.45
N SER A 201 -31.42 -8.61 -3.70
CA SER A 201 -30.40 -8.88 -2.68
C SER A 201 -29.21 -9.67 -3.22
N ARG A 202 -29.24 -10.01 -4.51
CA ARG A 202 -28.17 -10.77 -5.16
C ARG A 202 -26.84 -10.02 -5.07
N HIS A 203 -25.79 -10.72 -4.67
CA HIS A 203 -24.41 -10.26 -4.66
C HIS A 203 -23.47 -11.45 -4.80
N TYR A 204 -22.18 -11.21 -4.93
CA TYR A 204 -21.17 -12.27 -5.00
C TYR A 204 -20.27 -12.20 -3.77
N GLU A 205 -19.91 -13.36 -3.23
CA GLU A 205 -18.96 -13.50 -2.12
C GLU A 205 -17.74 -14.30 -2.56
N TYR A 206 -16.55 -13.91 -2.09
CA TYR A 206 -15.33 -14.69 -2.30
C TYR A 206 -15.47 -16.06 -1.62
N GLN A 207 -15.07 -17.12 -2.31
CA GLN A 207 -15.09 -18.48 -1.77
C GLN A 207 -13.72 -18.93 -1.24
N ASN A 208 -12.65 -18.26 -1.66
CA ASN A 208 -11.28 -18.61 -1.34
C ASN A 208 -10.41 -17.37 -1.02
N GLY A 209 -9.22 -17.62 -0.49
CA GLY A 209 -8.25 -16.59 -0.15
C GLY A 209 -8.62 -15.79 1.12
N PRO A 210 -7.88 -14.71 1.41
CA PRO A 210 -8.02 -13.94 2.65
C PRO A 210 -9.35 -13.20 2.78
N LEU A 211 -10.11 -13.05 1.70
CA LEU A 211 -11.40 -12.35 1.65
C LEU A 211 -12.61 -13.31 1.68
N ALA A 212 -12.40 -14.61 1.92
CA ALA A 212 -13.47 -15.61 1.87
C ALA A 212 -14.65 -15.23 2.78
N GLY A 213 -15.87 -15.32 2.23
CA GLY A 213 -17.12 -14.90 2.88
C GLY A 213 -17.43 -13.41 2.78
N GLU A 214 -16.50 -12.58 2.32
CA GLU A 214 -16.76 -11.15 2.11
C GLU A 214 -17.44 -10.91 0.76
N ARG A 215 -18.26 -9.85 0.70
CA ARG A 215 -18.87 -9.39 -0.55
C ARG A 215 -17.78 -8.90 -1.52
N ALA A 216 -17.79 -9.42 -2.73
CA ALA A 216 -16.90 -8.98 -3.80
C ALA A 216 -17.37 -7.65 -4.42
N GLU A 217 -16.40 -6.78 -4.69
CA GLU A 217 -16.57 -5.53 -5.41
C GLU A 217 -15.64 -5.52 -6.63
N LEU A 218 -16.02 -4.79 -7.67
CA LEU A 218 -15.20 -4.57 -8.85
C LEU A 218 -14.26 -3.37 -8.64
N LEU A 219 -12.97 -3.58 -8.84
CA LEU A 219 -11.93 -2.57 -8.79
C LEU A 219 -11.30 -2.36 -10.16
N PHE A 220 -10.60 -1.23 -10.33
CA PHE A 220 -9.86 -0.93 -11.55
C PHE A 220 -8.76 -1.97 -11.75
N GLY A 221 -8.68 -2.50 -12.97
CA GLY A 221 -7.76 -3.56 -13.33
C GLY A 221 -8.21 -4.97 -12.97
N ASP A 222 -9.34 -5.14 -12.28
CA ASP A 222 -9.91 -6.47 -12.08
C ASP A 222 -10.32 -7.07 -13.43
N TRP A 223 -10.00 -8.34 -13.64
CA TRP A 223 -10.56 -9.16 -14.70
C TRP A 223 -11.64 -10.07 -14.12
N VAL A 224 -12.76 -10.19 -14.83
CA VAL A 224 -13.84 -11.11 -14.45
C VAL A 224 -14.24 -11.96 -15.64
N GLY A 225 -14.30 -13.27 -15.42
CA GLY A 225 -14.72 -14.25 -16.41
C GLY A 225 -15.68 -15.29 -15.83
N LEU A 226 -16.25 -16.09 -16.73
CA LEU A 226 -17.10 -17.21 -16.36
C LEU A 226 -16.22 -18.38 -15.91
N SER A 227 -16.68 -19.14 -14.90
CA SER A 227 -15.79 -20.04 -14.14
C SER A 227 -15.10 -21.13 -14.97
N GLN A 228 -15.65 -21.53 -16.11
CA GLN A 228 -14.99 -22.33 -17.17
C GLN A 228 -15.75 -22.15 -18.50
N PRO A 229 -15.10 -22.28 -19.68
CA PRO A 229 -13.67 -22.54 -19.89
C PRO A 229 -12.83 -21.27 -20.13
N GLU A 230 -13.37 -20.08 -19.89
CA GLU A 230 -12.64 -18.82 -20.11
C GLU A 230 -11.61 -18.57 -19.01
N ALA A 231 -10.52 -19.35 -18.99
CA ALA A 231 -9.30 -18.82 -18.40
C ALA A 231 -8.91 -17.58 -19.24
N PRO A 232 -8.46 -16.47 -18.60
CA PRO A 232 -7.88 -15.41 -19.39
C PRO A 232 -6.74 -16.02 -20.20
N GLY A 233 -6.63 -15.64 -21.48
CA GLY A 233 -5.45 -15.96 -22.28
C GLY A 233 -4.19 -15.33 -21.67
N ASP A 234 -3.16 -15.13 -22.48
CA ASP A 234 -1.94 -14.47 -22.01
C ASP A 234 -2.27 -13.18 -21.23
N PRO A 235 -1.64 -12.96 -20.05
CA PRO A 235 -1.98 -11.84 -19.20
C PRO A 235 -1.74 -10.53 -19.97
N VAL A 236 -2.73 -9.63 -19.96
CA VAL A 236 -2.61 -8.29 -20.56
C VAL A 236 -2.16 -7.23 -19.55
N ALA A 237 -2.20 -7.58 -18.26
CA ALA A 237 -1.76 -6.76 -17.14
C ALA A 237 -0.81 -7.55 -16.25
N LEU A 238 0.17 -6.85 -15.70
CA LEU A 238 1.19 -7.37 -14.82
C LEU A 238 1.12 -6.71 -13.44
N ASP A 239 1.26 -7.52 -12.39
CA ASP A 239 1.32 -7.07 -11.00
C ASP A 239 2.74 -7.12 -10.47
N PHE A 240 3.29 -5.94 -10.18
CA PHE A 240 4.64 -5.75 -9.63
C PHE A 240 4.65 -5.67 -8.10
N SER A 241 3.49 -5.62 -7.44
CA SER A 241 3.38 -5.55 -5.98
C SER A 241 4.06 -6.72 -5.26
N PRO A 242 4.04 -7.97 -5.79
CA PRO A 242 4.78 -9.08 -5.19
C PRO A 242 6.29 -8.83 -5.08
N LEU A 243 6.92 -8.14 -6.02
CA LEU A 243 8.34 -7.77 -5.91
C LEU A 243 8.60 -6.84 -4.72
N ALA A 244 7.69 -5.90 -4.44
CA ALA A 244 7.81 -5.05 -3.26
C ALA A 244 7.58 -5.84 -1.96
N HIS A 245 6.56 -6.69 -1.93
CA HIS A 245 6.15 -7.37 -0.69
C HIS A 245 7.03 -8.57 -0.31
N GLU A 246 7.52 -9.31 -1.29
CA GLU A 246 8.22 -10.57 -1.05
C GLU A 246 9.72 -10.42 -1.27
N TYR A 247 10.10 -9.79 -2.39
CA TYR A 247 11.51 -9.57 -2.69
C TYR A 247 12.08 -8.40 -1.88
N GLY A 248 11.27 -7.37 -1.63
CA GLY A 248 11.65 -6.16 -0.89
C GLY A 248 12.13 -5.01 -1.77
N ALA A 249 11.76 -5.00 -3.06
CA ALA A 249 12.03 -3.89 -3.95
C ALA A 249 11.22 -2.66 -3.53
N GLU A 250 11.88 -1.62 -3.05
CA GLU A 250 11.22 -0.38 -2.62
C GLU A 250 10.80 0.49 -3.82
N ARG A 251 11.57 0.41 -4.92
CA ARG A 251 11.27 1.04 -6.21
C ARG A 251 11.68 0.13 -7.35
N ILE A 252 10.99 0.27 -8.48
CA ILE A 252 11.21 -0.49 -9.71
C ILE A 252 11.29 0.48 -10.88
N GLN A 253 12.40 0.47 -11.60
CA GLN A 253 12.56 1.19 -12.86
C GLN A 253 12.57 0.18 -14.01
N LEU A 254 11.49 0.11 -14.77
CA LEU A 254 11.42 -0.74 -15.94
C LEU A 254 12.30 -0.18 -17.06
N THR A 255 13.22 -1.01 -17.56
CA THR A 255 14.07 -0.68 -18.71
C THR A 255 13.61 -1.41 -19.97
N ARG A 256 12.96 -2.57 -19.82
CA ARG A 256 12.35 -3.31 -20.93
C ARG A 256 11.15 -4.10 -20.43
N LEU A 257 10.09 -4.11 -21.23
CA LEU A 257 8.89 -4.89 -20.98
C LEU A 257 8.62 -5.75 -22.21
N THR A 258 8.39 -7.05 -22.03
CA THR A 258 8.01 -8.00 -23.09
C THR A 258 6.88 -8.88 -22.58
N THR A 259 6.26 -9.68 -23.45
CA THR A 259 5.23 -10.65 -23.03
C THR A 259 5.80 -11.77 -22.16
N GLN A 260 7.07 -12.14 -22.33
CA GLN A 260 7.70 -13.27 -21.63
C GLN A 260 8.43 -12.87 -20.34
N GLY A 261 8.87 -11.63 -20.23
CA GLY A 261 9.61 -11.13 -19.07
C GLY A 261 9.91 -9.63 -19.15
N SER A 262 10.57 -9.12 -18.11
CA SER A 262 10.96 -7.72 -18.02
C SER A 262 12.40 -7.55 -17.58
N LEU A 263 13.03 -6.46 -18.03
CA LEU A 263 14.29 -5.97 -17.48
C LEU A 263 13.99 -4.74 -16.64
N ALA A 264 14.57 -4.69 -15.45
CA ALA A 264 14.35 -3.58 -14.53
C ALA A 264 15.60 -3.27 -13.71
N LYS A 265 15.61 -2.09 -13.10
CA LYS A 265 16.43 -1.80 -11.92
C LYS A 265 15.56 -1.82 -10.68
N LEU A 266 16.04 -2.45 -9.61
CA LEU A 266 15.33 -2.55 -8.34
C LEU A 266 16.09 -1.83 -7.25
N ARG A 267 15.39 -0.99 -6.49
CA ARG A 267 15.96 -0.31 -5.32
C ARG A 267 15.79 -1.17 -4.08
N LEU A 268 16.91 -1.51 -3.43
CA LEU A 268 16.94 -2.14 -2.12
C LEU A 268 17.73 -1.21 -1.18
N GLY A 269 17.05 -0.57 -0.23
CA GLY A 269 17.66 0.50 0.55
C GLY A 269 18.13 1.66 -0.35
N ALA A 270 19.40 2.04 -0.26
CA ALA A 270 19.98 3.09 -1.10
C ALA A 270 20.51 2.59 -2.45
N GLU A 271 20.59 1.28 -2.67
CA GLU A 271 21.28 0.68 -3.80
C GLU A 271 20.30 0.26 -4.91
N TRP A 272 20.75 0.39 -6.16
CA TRP A 272 20.05 -0.11 -7.33
C TRP A 272 20.74 -1.34 -7.91
N PHE A 273 19.95 -2.33 -8.34
CA PHE A 273 20.43 -3.57 -8.94
C PHE A 273 19.69 -3.88 -10.24
N ASN A 274 20.41 -4.27 -11.27
CA ASN A 274 19.87 -4.73 -12.55
C ASN A 274 19.29 -6.14 -12.38
N ALA A 275 18.04 -6.30 -12.79
CA ALA A 275 17.28 -7.52 -12.58
C ALA A 275 16.61 -7.98 -13.88
N VAL A 276 16.60 -9.30 -14.04
CA VAL A 276 15.73 -10.01 -14.99
C VAL A 276 14.52 -10.50 -14.20
N LEU A 277 13.34 -10.19 -14.71
CA LEU A 277 12.05 -10.51 -14.09
C LEU A 277 11.28 -11.45 -15.01
N LYS A 278 10.59 -12.42 -14.40
CA LYS A 278 9.72 -13.36 -15.11
C LYS A 278 8.26 -13.09 -14.82
N HIS A 279 7.41 -13.38 -15.81
CA HIS A 279 5.96 -13.26 -15.72
C HIS A 279 5.35 -14.66 -15.67
N ASP A 280 4.33 -14.87 -14.85
CA ASP A 280 3.52 -16.09 -14.90
C ASP A 280 2.19 -15.88 -15.65
N ALA A 281 1.42 -16.95 -15.83
CA ALA A 281 0.13 -16.91 -16.52
C ALA A 281 -0.95 -16.06 -15.81
N ALA A 282 -0.78 -15.74 -14.53
CA ALA A 282 -1.66 -14.85 -13.78
C ALA A 282 -1.21 -13.38 -13.88
N GLY A 283 -0.14 -13.08 -14.64
CA GLY A 283 0.43 -11.74 -14.73
C GLY A 283 1.24 -11.35 -13.49
N ARG A 284 1.60 -12.30 -12.63
CA ARG A 284 2.47 -12.04 -11.48
C ARG A 284 3.89 -11.80 -11.97
N VAL A 285 4.52 -10.74 -11.48
CA VAL A 285 5.94 -10.49 -11.72
C VAL A 285 6.76 -10.95 -10.54
N SER A 286 7.81 -11.74 -10.81
CA SER A 286 8.73 -12.22 -9.78
C SER A 286 10.18 -12.08 -10.23
N MET A 287 11.09 -12.14 -9.26
CA MET A 287 12.52 -12.15 -9.52
C MET A 287 12.90 -13.43 -10.27
N ASP A 288 13.69 -13.28 -11.32
CA ASP A 288 14.38 -14.41 -11.94
C ASP A 288 15.85 -14.43 -11.52
N CYS A 289 16.62 -13.39 -11.89
CA CYS A 289 18.03 -13.27 -11.53
C CYS A 289 18.49 -11.80 -11.50
N LEU A 290 19.65 -11.57 -10.89
CA LEU A 290 20.34 -10.28 -10.90
C LEU A 290 21.51 -10.31 -11.90
N ASP A 291 21.53 -9.37 -12.85
CA ASP A 291 22.66 -9.16 -13.77
C ASP A 291 23.70 -8.28 -13.09
N GLU A 292 24.26 -8.84 -12.02
CA GLU A 292 25.23 -8.21 -11.13
C GLU A 292 26.36 -9.20 -10.86
N ASP A 293 27.54 -8.70 -10.49
CA ASP A 293 28.64 -9.53 -10.02
C ASP A 293 28.35 -10.18 -8.65
N VAL A 294 29.21 -11.12 -8.25
CA VAL A 294 29.07 -11.89 -7.01
C VAL A 294 28.96 -10.97 -5.78
N GLU A 295 29.76 -9.92 -5.71
CA GLU A 295 29.78 -8.99 -4.57
C GLU A 295 28.48 -8.20 -4.47
N ARG A 296 28.00 -7.63 -5.58
CA ARG A 296 26.74 -6.89 -5.63
C ARG A 296 25.54 -7.79 -5.36
N ARG A 297 25.55 -9.05 -5.83
CA ARG A 297 24.47 -10.00 -5.48
C ARG A 297 24.47 -10.37 -3.99
N ALA A 298 25.65 -10.53 -3.38
CA ALA A 298 25.77 -10.74 -1.94
C ALA A 298 25.24 -9.53 -1.16
N LEU A 299 25.56 -8.30 -1.61
CA LEU A 299 25.00 -7.07 -1.04
C LEU A 299 23.48 -7.01 -1.16
N ALA A 300 22.91 -7.33 -2.34
CA ALA A 300 21.47 -7.38 -2.53
C ALA A 300 20.80 -8.39 -1.59
N ALA A 301 21.36 -9.60 -1.45
CA ALA A 301 20.86 -10.62 -0.52
C ALA A 301 20.88 -10.11 0.94
N LYS A 302 21.98 -9.47 1.34
CA LYS A 302 22.14 -8.87 2.67
C LYS A 302 21.10 -7.78 2.93
N LEU A 303 20.92 -6.84 2.02
CA LEU A 303 19.92 -5.76 2.13
C LEU A 303 18.49 -6.31 2.21
N ARG A 304 18.18 -7.37 1.46
CA ARG A 304 16.87 -8.04 1.55
C ARG A 304 16.64 -8.69 2.90
N GLN A 305 17.67 -9.31 3.46
CA GLN A 305 17.60 -9.96 4.77
C GLN A 305 17.51 -8.92 5.89
N SER A 306 18.33 -7.88 5.87
CA SER A 306 18.29 -6.78 6.84
C SER A 306 16.98 -5.99 6.78
N GLY A 307 16.33 -5.92 5.61
CA GLY A 307 15.01 -5.31 5.43
C GLY A 307 13.82 -6.24 5.69
N ALA A 308 14.03 -7.52 6.04
CA ALA A 308 12.95 -8.50 6.19
C ALA A 308 11.97 -8.12 7.31
N TRP A 309 12.48 -7.63 8.44
CA TRP A 309 11.65 -7.18 9.56
C TRP A 309 10.65 -6.09 9.15
N LYS A 310 11.06 -5.15 8.27
CA LYS A 310 10.19 -4.05 7.80
C LYS A 310 9.03 -4.62 6.98
N ARG A 311 9.29 -5.61 6.12
CA ARG A 311 8.25 -6.28 5.33
C ARG A 311 7.26 -7.03 6.24
N THR A 312 7.76 -7.74 7.25
CA THR A 312 6.90 -8.41 8.25
C THR A 312 6.06 -7.41 9.04
N ALA A 313 6.65 -6.32 9.55
CA ALA A 313 5.93 -5.28 10.27
C ALA A 313 4.80 -4.67 9.43
N LEU A 314 5.08 -4.33 8.16
CA LEU A 314 4.06 -3.79 7.24
C LEU A 314 3.00 -4.82 6.86
N ALA A 315 3.34 -6.12 6.80
CA ALA A 315 2.37 -7.18 6.62
C ALA A 315 1.42 -7.31 7.82
N HIS A 316 1.95 -7.28 9.05
CA HIS A 316 1.12 -7.26 10.26
C HIS A 316 0.24 -6.00 10.35
N LEU A 317 0.76 -4.85 9.94
CA LEU A 317 -0.03 -3.61 9.87
C LEU A 317 -1.22 -3.77 8.92
N ARG A 318 -1.02 -4.27 7.70
CA ARG A 318 -2.11 -4.55 6.76
C ARG A 318 -3.10 -5.59 7.29
N GLY A 319 -2.61 -6.65 7.93
CA GLY A 319 -3.47 -7.65 8.57
C GLY A 319 -4.34 -7.08 9.70
N SER A 320 -3.81 -6.12 10.46
CA SER A 320 -4.60 -5.41 11.49
C SER A 320 -5.69 -4.52 10.87
N VAL A 321 -5.37 -3.83 9.76
CA VAL A 321 -6.35 -3.06 8.99
C VAL A 321 -7.43 -3.99 8.45
N ASP A 322 -7.07 -5.11 7.82
CA ASP A 322 -8.03 -6.12 7.33
C ASP A 322 -9.01 -6.55 8.43
N ALA A 323 -8.50 -6.86 9.63
CA ALA A 323 -9.33 -7.20 10.77
C ALA A 323 -10.26 -6.05 11.17
N MET A 324 -9.78 -4.80 11.26
CA MET A 324 -10.60 -3.65 11.63
C MET A 324 -11.67 -3.31 10.58
N LEU A 325 -11.39 -3.53 9.29
CA LEU A 325 -12.37 -3.36 8.22
C LEU A 325 -13.48 -4.42 8.32
N ARG A 326 -13.10 -5.68 8.54
CA ARG A 326 -14.04 -6.79 8.72
C ARG A 326 -14.90 -6.63 9.97
N ASP A 327 -14.31 -6.18 11.07
CA ASP A 327 -15.02 -5.87 12.32
C ASP A 327 -16.06 -4.76 12.12
N GLY A 328 -15.89 -3.91 11.08
CA GLY A 328 -16.84 -2.86 10.73
C GLY A 328 -17.06 -1.86 11.87
N LEU A 329 -15.99 -1.56 12.62
CA LEU A 329 -16.06 -0.81 13.87
C LEU A 329 -16.82 0.51 13.70
N ARG A 330 -17.69 0.81 14.66
CA ARG A 330 -18.57 1.98 14.58
C ARG A 330 -17.73 3.25 14.68
N PHE A 331 -18.08 4.26 13.89
CA PHE A 331 -17.58 5.61 14.12
C PHE A 331 -18.05 6.14 15.47
N ASP A 332 -17.14 6.74 16.24
CA ASP A 332 -17.46 7.25 17.55
C ASP A 332 -18.21 8.58 17.46
N ARG A 333 -19.51 8.46 17.21
CA ARG A 333 -20.46 9.56 17.24
C ARG A 333 -21.83 9.04 17.68
N PRO A 334 -22.51 9.70 18.62
CA PRO A 334 -23.89 9.38 18.96
C PRO A 334 -24.81 9.40 17.72
N ARG A 335 -25.78 8.48 17.68
CA ARG A 335 -26.75 8.41 16.59
C ARG A 335 -27.60 9.69 16.57
N GLY A 336 -27.75 10.29 15.39
CA GLY A 336 -28.52 11.53 15.20
C GLY A 336 -27.68 12.80 15.21
N GLU A 337 -26.41 12.71 15.61
CA GLU A 337 -25.49 13.84 15.55
C GLU A 337 -24.97 14.06 14.12
N GLU A 338 -25.12 15.28 13.61
CA GLU A 338 -24.69 15.65 12.26
C GLU A 338 -23.23 16.14 12.23
N GLY A 339 -22.81 16.84 13.30
CA GLY A 339 -21.52 17.50 13.40
C GLY A 339 -20.43 16.67 14.08
N PRO A 340 -19.19 17.18 14.12
CA PRO A 340 -18.08 16.57 14.85
C PRO A 340 -18.09 16.90 16.36
N ASP A 341 -19.08 17.67 16.82
CA ASP A 341 -19.06 18.30 18.15
C ASP A 341 -19.11 17.28 19.30
N ARG A 342 -19.68 16.10 19.04
CA ARG A 342 -19.76 14.95 19.97
C ARG A 342 -18.94 13.75 19.50
N ASP A 343 -18.00 13.96 18.57
CA ASP A 343 -17.11 12.90 18.13
C ASP A 343 -16.23 12.46 19.31
N GLY A 344 -16.32 11.19 19.64
CA GLY A 344 -15.54 10.60 20.71
C GLY A 344 -16.24 10.43 22.06
N GLU A 345 -17.54 10.65 22.15
CA GLU A 345 -18.26 10.45 23.41
C GLU A 345 -18.59 8.98 23.72
N LEU A 346 -18.72 8.12 22.71
CA LEU A 346 -19.15 6.72 22.90
C LEU A 346 -18.03 5.86 23.50
N ARG A 347 -16.76 6.05 23.13
CA ARG A 347 -15.67 5.15 23.53
C ARG A 347 -15.46 5.09 25.04
N PRO A 348 -15.46 6.18 25.82
CA PRO A 348 -15.33 6.09 27.27
C PRO A 348 -16.48 5.29 27.91
N VAL A 349 -17.71 5.51 27.45
CA VAL A 349 -18.90 4.80 27.96
C VAL A 349 -18.86 3.32 27.55
N TRP A 350 -18.48 3.03 26.31
CA TRP A 350 -18.26 1.68 25.81
C TRP A 350 -17.20 0.95 26.64
N TYR A 351 -16.07 1.60 26.94
CA TYR A 351 -14.97 0.96 27.68
C TYR A 351 -15.39 0.61 29.11
N SER A 352 -16.13 1.50 29.77
CA SER A 352 -16.74 1.22 31.07
C SER A 352 -17.66 0.00 30.99
N ALA A 353 -18.61 -0.01 30.06
CA ALA A 353 -19.55 -1.12 29.86
C ALA A 353 -18.84 -2.45 29.56
N TYR A 354 -17.82 -2.41 28.70
CA TYR A 354 -16.96 -3.55 28.38
C TYR A 354 -16.29 -4.12 29.64
N ARG A 355 -15.66 -3.26 30.46
CA ARG A 355 -15.00 -3.68 31.72
C ARG A 355 -15.97 -4.25 32.74
N PHE A 356 -17.20 -3.75 32.78
CA PHE A 356 -18.28 -4.29 33.64
C PHE A 356 -18.99 -5.52 33.04
N GLY A 357 -18.55 -6.02 31.89
CA GLY A 357 -19.14 -7.21 31.27
C GLY A 357 -20.54 -7.00 30.69
N GLN A 358 -20.97 -5.75 30.52
CA GLN A 358 -22.26 -5.41 29.94
C GLN A 358 -22.29 -5.75 28.45
N SER A 359 -23.46 -6.14 27.94
CA SER A 359 -23.64 -6.39 26.50
C SER A 359 -24.03 -5.13 25.71
N TYR A 360 -24.52 -4.11 26.42
CA TYR A 360 -24.99 -2.84 25.85
C TYR A 360 -24.67 -1.69 26.79
N PHE A 361 -24.57 -0.48 26.23
CA PHE A 361 -24.50 0.77 26.97
C PHE A 361 -25.46 1.79 26.35
N ARG A 362 -25.80 2.84 27.11
CA ARG A 362 -26.71 3.90 26.65
C ARG A 362 -25.98 5.24 26.64
N VAL A 363 -26.22 6.01 25.58
CA VAL A 363 -25.90 7.43 25.50
C VAL A 363 -27.17 8.09 25.00
N ASP A 364 -27.65 9.06 25.78
CA ASP A 364 -28.99 9.62 25.66
C ASP A 364 -30.06 8.49 25.68
N GLU A 365 -31.04 8.52 24.79
CA GLU A 365 -32.07 7.48 24.69
C GLU A 365 -31.64 6.26 23.86
N THR A 366 -30.47 6.30 23.22
CA THR A 366 -30.02 5.26 22.28
C THR A 366 -29.18 4.18 22.98
N SER A 367 -29.48 2.91 22.67
CA SER A 367 -28.67 1.77 23.10
C SER A 367 -27.65 1.36 22.04
N TYR A 368 -26.45 1.02 22.50
CA TYR A 368 -25.29 0.65 21.69
C TYR A 368 -24.76 -0.70 22.17
N ALA A 369 -24.45 -1.60 21.23
CA ALA A 369 -23.86 -2.89 21.57
C ALA A 369 -22.37 -2.75 21.95
N VAL A 370 -21.94 -3.53 22.94
CA VAL A 370 -20.52 -3.65 23.33
C VAL A 370 -19.79 -4.69 22.46
N PHE A 371 -20.53 -5.71 22.03
CA PHE A 371 -20.05 -6.84 21.23
C PHE A 371 -20.87 -7.00 19.96
N ALA A 372 -20.25 -7.49 18.90
CA ALA A 372 -20.90 -8.04 17.73
C ALA A 372 -21.62 -9.38 18.07
N PRO A 373 -22.48 -9.90 17.18
CA PRO A 373 -23.23 -11.15 17.44
C PRO A 373 -22.35 -12.37 17.74
N ASP A 374 -21.13 -12.41 17.19
CA ASP A 374 -20.12 -13.45 17.41
C ASP A 374 -19.35 -13.29 18.74
N GLY A 375 -19.62 -12.23 19.51
CA GLY A 375 -18.93 -11.92 20.76
C GLY A 375 -17.65 -11.11 20.59
N THR A 376 -17.30 -10.70 19.37
CA THR A 376 -16.16 -9.81 19.10
C THR A 376 -16.44 -8.40 19.66
N PRO A 377 -15.52 -7.77 20.40
CA PRO A 377 -15.73 -6.43 20.93
C PRO A 377 -15.79 -5.38 19.81
N THR A 378 -16.70 -4.41 19.92
CA THR A 378 -16.92 -3.37 18.90
C THR A 378 -16.60 -1.96 19.41
N PRO A 379 -15.34 -1.69 19.78
CA PRO A 379 -14.95 -0.37 20.28
C PRO A 379 -15.27 0.75 19.25
N PRO A 380 -15.98 1.80 19.64
CA PRO A 380 -16.15 2.98 18.80
C PRO A 380 -14.79 3.65 18.50
N GLN A 381 -14.61 4.15 17.28
CA GLN A 381 -13.36 4.77 16.83
C GLN A 381 -13.61 6.05 16.04
N VAL A 382 -12.76 7.06 16.23
CA VAL A 382 -12.56 8.14 15.23
C VAL A 382 -11.36 7.83 14.35
N CYS A 383 -11.05 8.71 13.38
CA CYS A 383 -9.92 8.52 12.47
C CYS A 383 -8.57 8.34 13.16
N VAL A 384 -8.30 9.09 14.25
CA VAL A 384 -7.04 8.96 15.00
C VAL A 384 -6.96 7.64 15.76
N ASP A 385 -8.09 7.18 16.34
CA ASP A 385 -8.14 5.86 16.97
C ASP A 385 -7.83 4.77 15.95
N PHE A 386 -8.41 4.85 14.75
CA PHE A 386 -8.17 3.88 13.68
C PHE A 386 -6.68 3.78 13.31
N VAL A 387 -6.01 4.92 13.04
CA VAL A 387 -4.60 4.88 12.63
C VAL A 387 -3.68 4.39 13.75
N LEU A 388 -3.88 4.85 14.98
CA LEU A 388 -3.03 4.44 16.11
C LEU A 388 -3.30 2.99 16.52
N GLU A 389 -4.57 2.58 16.61
CA GLU A 389 -4.93 1.20 16.94
C GLU A 389 -4.49 0.20 15.86
N SER A 390 -4.33 0.63 14.59
CA SER A 390 -3.75 -0.24 13.56
C SER A 390 -2.33 -0.67 13.95
N PHE A 391 -1.46 0.25 14.38
CA PHE A 391 -0.11 -0.13 14.84
C PHE A 391 -0.13 -0.94 16.14
N GLU A 392 -0.99 -0.58 17.10
CA GLU A 392 -1.10 -1.31 18.36
C GLU A 392 -1.59 -2.75 18.13
N ARG A 393 -2.63 -2.95 17.31
CA ARG A 393 -3.15 -4.27 16.93
C ARG A 393 -2.12 -5.08 16.16
N ALA A 394 -1.39 -4.45 15.24
CA ALA A 394 -0.28 -5.08 14.53
C ALA A 394 0.85 -5.53 15.48
N SER A 395 1.02 -4.86 16.62
CA SER A 395 1.95 -5.27 17.68
C SER A 395 1.37 -6.28 18.68
N GLY A 396 0.11 -6.70 18.52
CA GLY A 396 -0.56 -7.69 19.37
C GLY A 396 -1.53 -7.12 20.42
N THR A 397 -1.86 -5.83 20.37
CA THR A 397 -2.82 -5.22 21.30
C THR A 397 -4.26 -5.50 20.87
N TRP A 398 -5.04 -6.22 21.68
CA TRP A 398 -6.43 -6.58 21.36
C TRP A 398 -7.35 -6.55 22.57
N PHE A 399 -8.62 -6.23 22.34
CA PHE A 399 -9.66 -6.46 23.34
C PHE A 399 -10.07 -7.93 23.31
N THR A 400 -10.19 -8.56 24.47
CA THR A 400 -10.64 -9.94 24.56
C THR A 400 -12.15 -10.07 24.26
N PRO A 401 -12.59 -11.20 23.66
CA PRO A 401 -13.98 -11.44 23.30
C PRO A 401 -14.89 -11.67 24.50
N LYS A 402 -16.20 -11.72 24.24
CA LYS A 402 -17.26 -11.94 25.25
C LYS A 402 -17.07 -13.22 26.09
N SER A 403 -16.38 -14.24 25.60
CA SER A 403 -16.11 -15.47 26.35
C SER A 403 -14.96 -15.37 27.36
N GLY A 404 -14.07 -14.37 27.24
CA GLY A 404 -12.87 -14.25 28.09
C GLY A 404 -12.97 -13.18 29.18
N THR A 405 -11.89 -13.01 29.95
CA THR A 405 -11.72 -11.91 30.92
C THR A 405 -11.74 -10.58 30.20
N ARG A 406 -12.58 -9.62 30.60
CA ARG A 406 -12.79 -8.33 29.92
C ARG A 406 -11.58 -7.41 30.04
N GLU A 407 -10.62 -7.50 29.12
CA GLU A 407 -9.39 -6.71 29.18
C GLU A 407 -8.87 -6.34 27.78
N ARG A 408 -8.15 -5.22 27.72
CA ARG A 408 -7.32 -4.88 26.57
C ARG A 408 -5.95 -5.51 26.81
N LYS A 409 -5.69 -6.66 26.18
CA LYS A 409 -4.40 -7.32 26.22
C LYS A 409 -3.37 -6.41 25.52
N PRO A 410 -2.30 -5.98 26.20
CA PRO A 410 -1.27 -5.15 25.58
C PRO A 410 -0.39 -5.98 24.63
N GLY A 411 -0.02 -5.36 23.51
CA GLY A 411 1.02 -5.84 22.59
C GLY A 411 2.35 -5.13 22.82
N GLY A 412 3.23 -5.18 21.81
CA GLY A 412 4.55 -4.53 21.86
C GLY A 412 4.49 -2.99 21.83
N LEU A 413 3.37 -2.41 21.38
CA LEU A 413 3.15 -0.98 21.27
C LEU A 413 1.82 -0.56 21.92
N ASP A 414 1.89 0.47 22.77
CA ASP A 414 0.75 1.17 23.34
C ASP A 414 1.04 2.66 23.45
N PHE A 415 0.43 3.49 22.59
CA PHE A 415 0.71 4.93 22.57
C PHE A 415 0.23 5.64 23.85
N ASN A 416 -0.70 5.04 24.60
CA ASN A 416 -1.17 5.64 25.86
C ASN A 416 -0.06 5.70 26.92
N THR A 417 0.92 4.79 26.86
CA THR A 417 2.06 4.77 27.79
C THR A 417 3.01 5.94 27.61
N TYR A 418 2.90 6.68 26.50
CA TYR A 418 3.70 7.87 26.20
C TYR A 418 2.96 9.17 26.52
N GLY A 419 1.76 9.13 27.11
CA GLY A 419 1.12 10.33 27.65
C GLY A 419 0.34 11.20 26.66
N ILE A 420 -0.19 10.63 25.56
CA ILE A 420 -1.04 11.37 24.62
C ILE A 420 -2.30 11.93 25.30
N LYS A 421 -2.36 13.26 25.50
CA LYS A 421 -3.40 13.93 26.33
C LYS A 421 -4.81 13.93 25.70
N ASN A 422 -4.89 14.02 24.37
CA ASN A 422 -6.14 13.96 23.63
C ASN A 422 -5.94 13.07 22.40
N ARG A 423 -5.95 11.75 22.62
CA ARG A 423 -5.67 10.74 21.59
C ARG A 423 -6.53 10.86 20.32
N ARG A 424 -7.65 11.57 20.38
CA ARG A 424 -8.72 11.47 19.38
C ARG A 424 -8.73 12.63 18.39
N GLY A 425 -8.08 13.73 18.75
CA GLY A 425 -7.97 14.92 17.90
C GLY A 425 -6.79 14.84 16.95
N VAL A 426 -6.98 15.23 15.68
CA VAL A 426 -5.90 15.26 14.69
C VAL A 426 -4.81 16.29 15.07
N LEU A 427 -5.18 17.44 15.65
CA LEU A 427 -4.20 18.41 16.17
C LEU A 427 -3.43 17.86 17.37
N ALA A 428 -4.08 17.13 18.25
CA ALA A 428 -3.39 16.52 19.38
C ALA A 428 -2.46 15.37 18.95
N LEU A 429 -2.80 14.65 17.87
CA LEU A 429 -1.89 13.72 17.22
C LEU A 429 -0.68 14.45 16.61
N GLU A 430 -0.89 15.62 15.99
CA GLU A 430 0.20 16.47 15.50
C GLU A 430 1.15 16.79 16.66
N ASP A 431 0.65 17.43 17.72
CA ASP A 431 1.45 17.85 18.86
C ASP A 431 2.19 16.66 19.47
N PHE A 432 1.50 15.55 19.72
CA PHE A 432 2.11 14.31 20.22
C PHE A 432 3.23 13.79 19.31
N GLY A 433 3.01 13.75 17.99
CA GLY A 433 4.01 13.27 17.05
C GLY A 433 5.29 14.11 17.04
N PHE A 434 5.16 15.44 17.20
CA PHE A 434 6.31 16.35 17.22
C PHE A 434 6.96 16.49 18.61
N GLU A 435 6.21 16.26 19.70
CA GLU A 435 6.74 16.19 21.07
C GLU A 435 7.48 14.88 21.36
N HIS A 436 7.20 13.83 20.59
CA HIS A 436 7.83 12.52 20.70
C HIS A 436 8.69 12.15 19.47
N PRO A 437 9.79 12.89 19.22
CA PRO A 437 10.67 12.59 18.09
C PRO A 437 11.39 11.24 18.23
N GLU A 438 11.43 10.62 19.41
CA GLU A 438 11.88 9.25 19.61
C GLU A 438 10.92 8.22 18.99
N LEU A 439 9.64 8.58 18.83
CA LEU A 439 8.62 7.72 18.22
C LEU A 439 8.44 8.00 16.73
N PHE A 440 8.45 9.28 16.35
CA PHE A 440 8.08 9.71 15.00
C PHE A 440 9.14 10.56 14.32
N GLU A 441 9.13 10.49 13.00
CA GLU A 441 9.68 11.48 12.10
C GLU A 441 8.51 12.30 11.51
N GLY A 442 8.43 13.59 11.85
CA GLY A 442 7.32 14.45 11.48
C GLY A 442 7.67 15.49 10.42
N VAL A 443 6.76 15.72 9.46
CA VAL A 443 6.82 16.80 8.47
C VAL A 443 5.51 17.58 8.51
N ARG A 444 5.60 18.92 8.53
CA ARG A 444 4.43 19.82 8.39
C ARG A 444 4.45 20.43 7.00
N PHE A 445 3.35 20.30 6.27
CA PHE A 445 3.21 20.91 4.96
C PHE A 445 2.82 22.39 5.12
N LYS A 446 3.56 23.29 4.48
CA LYS A 446 3.37 24.75 4.59
C LYS A 446 3.21 25.40 3.22
N ASP A 447 2.59 26.57 3.20
CA ASP A 447 2.55 27.47 2.03
C ASP A 447 2.19 26.74 0.72
N GLU A 448 3.13 26.69 -0.23
CA GLU A 448 2.96 26.10 -1.55
C GLU A 448 2.74 24.58 -1.53
N GLU A 449 3.19 23.88 -0.49
CA GLU A 449 2.96 22.44 -0.30
C GLU A 449 1.49 22.13 0.06
N ARG A 450 0.75 23.13 0.57
CA ARG A 450 -0.66 22.98 0.97
C ARG A 450 -1.62 23.10 -0.20
N ILE A 451 -1.43 22.26 -1.21
CA ILE A 451 -2.23 22.24 -2.44
C ILE A 451 -3.65 21.77 -2.12
N PRO A 452 -4.70 22.60 -2.34
CA PRO A 452 -6.08 22.19 -2.16
C PRO A 452 -6.47 21.12 -3.18
N PHE A 453 -7.21 20.10 -2.75
CA PHE A 453 -7.66 19.01 -3.64
C PHE A 453 -8.55 19.48 -4.80
N ALA A 454 -9.15 20.67 -4.72
CA ALA A 454 -9.84 21.31 -5.85
C ALA A 454 -8.92 21.39 -7.08
N LYS A 455 -7.62 21.54 -6.87
CA LYS A 455 -6.56 21.54 -7.88
C LYS A 455 -5.98 20.13 -8.07
N ARG A 456 -6.82 19.18 -8.48
CA ARG A 456 -6.47 17.74 -8.49
C ARG A 456 -5.19 17.40 -9.25
N GLN A 457 -4.95 18.02 -10.40
CA GLN A 457 -3.75 17.77 -11.19
C GLN A 457 -2.48 18.21 -10.45
N GLU A 458 -2.48 19.42 -9.87
CA GLU A 458 -1.38 19.90 -9.02
C GLU A 458 -1.18 18.99 -7.80
N PHE A 459 -2.28 18.58 -7.14
CA PHE A 459 -2.23 17.71 -5.96
C PHE A 459 -1.62 16.33 -6.26
N PHE A 460 -2.06 15.67 -7.34
CA PHE A 460 -1.50 14.38 -7.73
C PHE A 460 -0.06 14.50 -8.24
N GLY A 461 0.26 15.55 -8.99
CA GLY A 461 1.63 15.84 -9.43
C GLY A 461 2.59 16.09 -8.26
N TYR A 462 2.12 16.73 -7.19
CA TYR A 462 2.91 16.87 -5.95
C TYR A 462 3.23 15.51 -5.31
N LEU A 463 2.21 14.65 -5.12
CA LEU A 463 2.42 13.33 -4.53
C LEU A 463 3.35 12.44 -5.38
N GLU A 464 3.29 12.56 -6.71
CA GLU A 464 4.16 11.82 -7.62
C GLU A 464 5.62 12.34 -7.59
N SER A 465 5.81 13.66 -7.60
CA SER A 465 7.14 14.27 -7.54
C SER A 465 7.84 14.08 -6.19
N HIS A 466 7.07 13.92 -5.11
CA HIS A 466 7.56 13.68 -3.75
C HIS A 466 7.35 12.24 -3.29
N ALA A 467 7.26 11.29 -4.23
CA ALA A 467 6.86 9.92 -3.96
C ALA A 467 7.75 9.19 -2.92
N ASP A 468 9.02 9.53 -2.80
CA ASP A 468 9.93 8.93 -1.80
C ASP A 468 9.73 9.50 -0.38
N GLU A 469 8.98 10.59 -0.21
CA GLU A 469 8.64 11.16 1.09
C GLU A 469 7.47 10.43 1.77
N PHE A 470 6.70 9.68 0.98
CA PHE A 470 5.55 8.90 1.43
C PHE A 470 5.86 7.40 1.39
N ALA A 471 5.65 6.71 2.50
CA ALA A 471 5.92 5.29 2.62
C ALA A 471 4.75 4.55 3.29
N PRO A 472 4.56 3.25 2.98
CA PRO A 472 3.67 2.40 3.75
C PRO A 472 3.98 2.49 5.25
N GLY A 473 2.94 2.66 6.07
CA GLY A 473 3.03 2.90 7.51
C GLY A 473 3.06 4.38 7.91
N ASP A 474 3.07 5.32 6.96
CA ASP A 474 2.93 6.74 7.29
C ASP A 474 1.49 7.08 7.71
N ILE A 475 1.37 7.98 8.68
CA ILE A 475 0.12 8.65 9.02
C ILE A 475 0.13 10.00 8.31
N VAL A 476 -0.85 10.23 7.44
CA VAL A 476 -1.01 11.51 6.73
C VAL A 476 -2.28 12.19 7.22
N ALA A 477 -2.15 13.45 7.65
CA ALA A 477 -3.28 14.26 8.03
C ALA A 477 -3.63 15.26 6.93
N ILE A 478 -4.93 15.46 6.74
CA ILE A 478 -5.49 16.46 5.83
C ILE A 478 -6.30 17.48 6.61
N ARG A 479 -6.31 18.73 6.13
CA ARG A 479 -7.05 19.81 6.79
C ARG A 479 -7.57 20.81 5.76
N GLY A 480 -8.80 21.28 5.96
CA GLY A 480 -9.39 22.36 5.17
C GLY A 480 -10.85 22.61 5.48
N VAL A 481 -11.42 23.63 4.84
CA VAL A 481 -12.80 24.08 5.09
C VAL A 481 -13.78 23.26 4.24
N LYS A 482 -14.83 22.72 4.85
CA LYS A 482 -15.93 22.05 4.13
C LYS A 482 -16.97 23.08 3.70
N GLY A 483 -17.97 22.67 2.89
CA GLY A 483 -19.05 23.56 2.43
C GLY A 483 -19.89 24.18 3.55
N ASP A 484 -19.83 23.63 4.77
CA ASP A 484 -20.46 24.17 5.99
C ASP A 484 -19.68 25.34 6.62
N GLY A 485 -18.56 25.75 6.03
CA GLY A 485 -17.68 26.79 6.57
C GLY A 485 -16.80 26.38 7.75
N ARG A 486 -16.96 25.15 8.27
CA ARG A 486 -16.16 24.63 9.38
C ARG A 486 -14.84 24.04 8.87
N VAL A 487 -13.82 24.06 9.72
CA VAL A 487 -12.54 23.37 9.46
C VAL A 487 -12.72 21.90 9.77
N HIS A 488 -12.46 21.05 8.79
CA HIS A 488 -12.47 19.61 8.95
C HIS A 488 -11.04 19.07 8.86
N GLN A 489 -10.76 18.07 9.68
CA GLN A 489 -9.48 17.39 9.77
C GLN A 489 -9.70 15.89 9.70
N HIS A 490 -8.72 15.16 9.18
CA HIS A 490 -8.80 13.70 9.10
C HIS A 490 -7.41 13.10 9.08
N ALA A 491 -7.22 11.99 9.79
CA ALA A 491 -5.99 11.19 9.77
C ALA A 491 -6.19 9.94 8.91
N ILE A 492 -5.19 9.63 8.09
CA ILE A 492 -5.21 8.58 7.08
C ILE A 492 -3.98 7.70 7.29
N LEU A 493 -4.14 6.39 7.21
CA LEU A 493 -3.03 5.45 7.17
C LEU A 493 -2.66 5.15 5.71
N LEU A 494 -1.39 5.37 5.34
CA LEU A 494 -0.86 4.94 4.05
C LEU A 494 -0.46 3.46 4.14
N GLU A 495 -1.23 2.57 3.52
CA GLU A 495 -0.95 1.13 3.51
C GLU A 495 -0.03 0.69 2.38
N ARG A 496 -0.10 1.35 1.21
CA ARG A 496 0.62 0.93 0.00
C ARG A 496 1.04 2.09 -0.89
N THR A 497 2.17 1.90 -1.55
CA THR A 497 2.71 2.74 -2.60
C THR A 497 2.87 1.93 -3.88
N ASP A 498 2.72 2.57 -5.04
CA ASP A 498 3.00 1.93 -6.33
C ASP A 498 4.51 1.72 -6.47
N PRO A 499 5.03 0.49 -6.63
CA PRO A 499 6.48 0.27 -6.67
C PRO A 499 7.17 0.92 -7.88
N LEU A 500 6.44 1.26 -8.94
CA LEU A 500 7.03 1.94 -10.10
C LEU A 500 7.21 3.44 -9.85
N THR A 501 6.12 4.14 -9.53
CA THR A 501 6.13 5.60 -9.36
C THR A 501 6.42 6.06 -7.93
N GLY A 502 6.29 5.16 -6.95
CA GLY A 502 6.26 5.46 -5.51
C GLY A 502 4.96 6.13 -5.05
N PHE A 503 3.99 6.35 -5.95
CA PHE A 503 2.77 7.07 -5.63
C PHE A 503 1.97 6.39 -4.52
N ALA A 504 1.57 7.17 -3.52
CA ALA A 504 0.82 6.76 -2.35
C ALA A 504 -0.66 6.45 -2.68
N TYR A 505 -0.97 5.25 -3.17
CA TYR A 505 -2.32 4.92 -3.65
C TYR A 505 -3.22 4.18 -2.64
N GLY A 506 -2.64 3.34 -1.78
CA GLY A 506 -3.42 2.48 -0.89
C GLY A 506 -3.65 3.16 0.44
N LEU A 507 -4.83 3.75 0.65
CA LEU A 507 -5.17 4.46 1.87
C LEU A 507 -6.21 3.69 2.68
N ALA A 508 -6.06 3.71 4.00
CA ALA A 508 -7.08 3.23 4.93
C ALA A 508 -7.49 4.34 5.88
N ASP A 509 -8.78 4.44 6.13
CA ASP A 509 -9.35 5.44 7.03
C ASP A 509 -10.61 4.97 7.75
N GLN A 510 -11.03 5.79 8.73
CA GLN A 510 -12.29 5.64 9.45
C GLN A 510 -13.08 6.94 9.35
N MET A 511 -13.75 7.13 8.20
CA MET A 511 -14.72 8.19 7.99
C MET A 511 -16.12 7.54 7.93
N SER A 512 -16.84 7.60 9.05
CA SER A 512 -18.13 6.91 9.32
C SER A 512 -18.06 5.37 9.45
N LYS A 513 -17.33 4.68 8.56
CA LYS A 513 -17.01 3.27 8.74
C LYS A 513 -15.61 2.98 8.17
N PRO A 514 -14.86 2.01 8.73
CA PRO A 514 -13.51 1.73 8.28
C PRO A 514 -13.54 1.27 6.84
N ARG A 515 -12.68 1.83 5.97
CA ARG A 515 -12.57 1.42 4.57
C ARG A 515 -11.17 1.64 4.01
N ARG A 516 -10.85 0.87 2.97
CA ARG A 516 -9.83 1.28 1.99
C ARG A 516 -10.43 2.29 1.02
N ARG A 517 -9.73 3.39 0.81
CA ARG A 517 -10.16 4.50 -0.05
C ARG A 517 -9.02 4.97 -0.94
N THR A 518 -9.38 5.77 -1.92
CA THR A 518 -8.45 6.56 -2.75
C THR A 518 -8.42 7.99 -2.22
N TRP A 519 -7.45 8.80 -2.67
CA TRP A 519 -7.44 10.23 -2.38
C TRP A 519 -8.74 10.91 -2.80
N GLU A 520 -9.28 10.62 -3.99
CA GLU A 520 -10.60 11.13 -4.41
C GLU A 520 -11.70 10.70 -3.44
N GLY A 521 -11.71 9.44 -3.00
CA GLY A 521 -12.70 8.92 -2.06
C GLY A 521 -12.68 9.57 -0.67
N ILE A 522 -11.58 10.21 -0.28
CA ILE A 522 -11.42 10.91 1.00
C ILE A 522 -11.61 12.43 0.84
N MET A 523 -11.00 13.00 -0.20
CA MET A 523 -10.85 14.44 -0.36
C MET A 523 -12.02 15.10 -1.09
N ALA A 524 -12.77 14.36 -1.94
CA ALA A 524 -13.81 14.94 -2.79
C ALA A 524 -14.97 15.59 -2.00
N GLU A 525 -15.26 15.11 -0.79
CA GLU A 525 -16.30 15.68 0.08
C GLU A 525 -15.95 17.07 0.62
N ALA A 526 -14.68 17.46 0.57
CA ALA A 526 -14.18 18.75 1.04
C ALA A 526 -12.96 19.18 0.21
N PRO A 527 -13.17 19.63 -1.05
CA PRO A 527 -12.07 19.85 -2.00
C PRO A 527 -11.13 21.00 -1.61
N ARG A 528 -11.46 21.82 -0.59
CA ARG A 528 -10.53 22.83 -0.04
C ARG A 528 -9.54 22.23 0.97
N ARG A 529 -9.63 20.92 1.28
CA ARG A 529 -8.63 20.22 2.08
C ARG A 529 -7.32 20.09 1.30
N SER A 530 -6.22 20.19 2.02
CA SER A 530 -4.86 19.93 1.57
C SER A 530 -4.15 19.02 2.57
N LEU A 531 -2.98 18.51 2.20
CA LEU A 531 -2.08 17.86 3.15
C LEU A 531 -1.72 18.85 4.28
N TYR A 532 -1.61 18.33 5.50
CA TYR A 532 -1.39 19.14 6.69
C TYR A 532 -0.12 18.72 7.44
N PHE A 533 0.00 17.44 7.79
CA PHE A 533 1.27 16.87 8.26
C PHE A 533 1.39 15.39 7.88
N ARG A 534 2.61 14.86 7.97
CA ARG A 534 2.93 13.43 7.87
C ARG A 534 3.76 13.00 9.07
N LEU A 535 3.33 11.96 9.76
CA LEU A 535 4.10 11.28 10.80
C LEU A 535 4.50 9.89 10.31
N ARG A 536 5.79 9.56 10.45
CA ARG A 536 6.34 8.23 10.16
C ARG A 536 6.86 7.63 11.45
N LEU A 537 6.51 6.39 11.78
CA LEU A 537 7.15 5.72 12.91
C LEU A 537 8.63 5.50 12.62
N LYS A 538 9.46 5.79 13.63
CA LYS A 538 10.88 5.44 13.56
C LYS A 538 11.08 3.93 13.44
N PRO A 539 12.16 3.47 12.78
CA PRO A 539 12.44 2.04 12.62
C PRO A 539 12.36 1.24 13.92
N GLU A 540 12.84 1.80 15.03
CA GLU A 540 12.86 1.10 16.33
C GLU A 540 11.46 0.89 16.93
N VAL A 541 10.51 1.76 16.60
CA VAL A 541 9.11 1.55 16.99
C VAL A 541 8.44 0.61 16.00
N LEU A 542 8.71 0.73 14.70
CA LEU A 542 8.13 -0.15 13.69
C LEU A 542 8.55 -1.62 13.87
N LYS A 543 9.78 -1.88 14.32
CA LYS A 543 10.26 -3.24 14.66
C LYS A 543 9.38 -3.96 15.70
N LYS A 544 8.73 -3.22 16.60
CA LYS A 544 7.81 -3.79 17.60
C LYS A 544 6.62 -4.52 16.97
N LEU A 545 6.30 -4.23 15.70
CA LEU A 545 5.24 -4.90 14.96
C LEU A 545 5.72 -6.23 14.35
N ALA A 546 7.01 -6.38 14.04
CA ALA A 546 7.53 -7.59 13.39
C ALA A 546 7.67 -8.80 14.35
N GLY A 547 7.74 -8.53 15.65
CA GLY A 547 8.06 -9.52 16.68
C GLY A 547 9.57 -9.74 16.86
N GLU A 548 10.00 -10.09 18.08
CA GLU A 548 11.42 -10.14 18.47
C GLU A 548 12.25 -11.14 17.66
N ALA A 549 11.69 -12.31 17.34
CA ALA A 549 12.41 -13.36 16.61
C ALA A 549 12.82 -12.93 15.19
N VAL A 550 11.95 -12.21 14.49
CA VAL A 550 12.22 -11.72 13.12
C VAL A 550 13.26 -10.60 13.14
N VAL A 551 13.20 -9.73 14.15
CA VAL A 551 14.14 -8.63 14.33
C VAL A 551 15.54 -9.16 14.66
N ALA A 552 15.65 -10.16 15.53
CA ALA A 552 16.93 -10.80 15.87
C ALA A 552 17.60 -11.42 14.63
N ALA A 553 16.85 -12.15 13.80
CA ALA A 553 17.35 -12.73 12.56
C ALA A 553 17.83 -11.68 11.55
N ALA A 554 17.18 -10.51 11.49
CA ALA A 554 17.59 -9.42 10.61
C ALA A 554 18.84 -8.67 11.12
N HIS A 555 18.99 -8.53 12.44
CA HIS A 555 20.19 -7.93 13.04
C HIS A 555 21.44 -8.79 12.83
N ALA A 556 21.32 -10.11 12.95
CA ALA A 556 22.42 -11.04 12.67
C ALA A 556 22.93 -10.96 11.20
N ALA A 557 22.12 -10.41 10.30
CA ALA A 557 22.46 -10.21 8.89
C ALA A 557 22.97 -8.79 8.56
N SER A 558 22.93 -7.87 9.53
CA SER A 558 23.39 -6.48 9.33
C SER A 558 24.92 -6.40 9.37
N PRO A 559 25.55 -5.46 8.64
CA PRO A 559 27.02 -5.33 8.60
C PRO A 559 27.68 -5.07 9.93
#